data_AF-A0A8H4EJV4-F1
#
_entry.id   AF-A0A8H4EJV4-F1
#
_cell.length_a   1.000
_cell.length_b   1.000
_cell.length_c   1.000
_cell.angle_alpha   90.00
_cell.angle_beta   90.00
_cell.angle_gamma   90.00
#
_symmetry.space_group_name_H-M   'P 1'
#
loop_
_entity.id
_entity.type
_entity.pdbx_description
1 polymer ?
#
loop_
_entity_poly.entity_id
_entity_poly.type
_entity_poly.pdbx_seq_one_letter_code
_entity_poly.pdbx_strand_id
1 'polypeptide(L)'
;MKSFCMFIDDDGDIEPKITDVAWLPGNQFNVTVQSPKYVYCEPICGAPIAIGHFTFKSDDGQSERFSKYARFVKGLNDDNFDCCASTYKGQNPYSMIVGFDEKNKPSFGSNVTVALSIYYNCYLQKGQLKCRSCDAKYYSTMTW
;
A
#
# COMPACT_ATOMS: atom_id res chain seq x y z
N MET A 1 -1.49 20.04 8.20
CA MET A 1 -0.56 19.89 7.05
C MET A 1 -0.96 18.63 6.30
N LYS A 2 -1.28 18.73 5.00
CA LYS A 2 -1.43 17.55 4.13
C LYS A 2 -0.02 17.00 3.89
N SER A 3 0.27 15.78 4.34
CA SER A 3 1.53 15.11 4.01
C SER A 3 1.48 14.80 2.51
N PHE A 4 2.27 15.52 1.72
CA PHE A 4 2.43 15.24 0.30
C PHE A 4 3.39 14.06 0.16
N CYS A 5 2.93 13.04 -0.56
CA CYS A 5 3.71 11.88 -0.97
C CYS A 5 4.71 12.30 -2.08
N MET A 6 5.62 13.22 -1.77
CA MET A 6 6.61 13.69 -2.73
C MET A 6 7.75 12.67 -2.85
N PHE A 7 7.71 11.93 -3.95
CA PHE A 7 8.90 11.47 -4.65
C PHE A 7 9.14 12.49 -5.77
N ILE A 8 10.40 12.88 -6.01
CA ILE A 8 10.76 14.05 -6.82
C ILE A 8 11.27 13.57 -8.18
N ASP A 9 10.61 13.98 -9.27
CA ASP A 9 11.24 14.48 -10.51
C ASP A 9 10.25 15.29 -11.40
N ASP A 10 10.82 16.15 -12.24
CA ASP A 10 10.25 17.16 -13.13
C ASP A 10 9.44 16.60 -14.33
N ASP A 11 9.33 15.28 -14.48
CA ASP A 11 8.68 14.58 -15.61
C ASP A 11 7.29 13.99 -15.29
N GLY A 12 6.69 14.37 -14.15
CA GLY A 12 5.34 13.94 -13.77
C GLY A 12 5.33 12.57 -13.08
N ASP A 13 5.72 12.58 -11.80
CA ASP A 13 5.73 11.39 -10.96
C ASP A 13 4.32 10.88 -10.60
N ILE A 14 4.17 9.55 -10.56
CA ILE A 14 2.93 8.91 -10.15
C ILE A 14 3.04 8.50 -8.67
N GLU A 15 2.31 9.20 -7.82
CA GLU A 15 2.10 8.88 -6.41
C GLU A 15 1.69 7.40 -6.23
N PRO A 16 2.18 6.69 -5.19
CA PRO A 16 1.64 5.37 -4.86
C PRO A 16 0.13 5.44 -4.73
N LYS A 17 -0.56 4.59 -5.50
CA LYS A 17 -2.02 4.60 -5.56
C LYS A 17 -2.56 3.18 -5.56
N ILE A 18 -3.68 3.01 -4.89
CA ILE A 18 -4.54 1.86 -5.15
C ILE A 18 -5.30 2.21 -6.44
N THR A 19 -5.13 1.38 -7.46
CA THR A 19 -5.75 1.57 -8.78
C THR A 19 -7.03 0.79 -8.96
N ASP A 20 -7.19 -0.32 -8.21
CA ASP A 20 -8.38 -1.15 -8.26
C ASP A 20 -8.56 -1.96 -6.97
N VAL A 21 -9.81 -2.25 -6.64
CA VAL A 21 -10.23 -3.14 -5.56
C VAL A 21 -11.39 -3.99 -6.08
N ALA A 22 -11.16 -5.30 -6.17
CA ALA A 22 -12.17 -6.28 -6.54
C ALA A 22 -12.48 -7.19 -5.35
N TRP A 23 -13.70 -7.12 -4.83
CA TRP A 23 -14.17 -7.98 -3.76
C TRP A 23 -14.34 -9.41 -4.28
N LEU A 24 -13.89 -10.40 -3.52
CA LEU A 24 -13.87 -11.81 -3.92
C LEU A 24 -14.72 -12.65 -2.95
N PRO A 25 -15.23 -13.82 -3.40
CA PRO A 25 -15.80 -14.81 -2.51
C PRO A 25 -14.82 -15.21 -1.38
N GLY A 26 -15.36 -15.61 -0.22
CA GLY A 26 -14.54 -16.15 0.88
C GLY A 26 -13.84 -15.09 1.75
N ASN A 27 -14.43 -13.91 1.92
CA ASN A 27 -13.93 -12.82 2.77
C ASN A 27 -12.54 -12.32 2.36
N GLN A 28 -12.39 -12.10 1.05
CA GLN A 28 -11.16 -11.63 0.45
C GLN A 28 -11.47 -10.50 -0.54
N PHE A 29 -10.45 -9.72 -0.86
CA PHE A 29 -10.47 -8.83 -2.02
C PHE A 29 -9.10 -8.85 -2.68
N ASN A 30 -9.10 -8.69 -4.00
CA ASN A 30 -7.91 -8.40 -4.76
C ASN A 30 -7.72 -6.89 -4.78
N VAL A 31 -6.51 -6.42 -4.44
CA VAL A 31 -6.15 -5.01 -4.50
C VAL A 31 -5.00 -4.83 -5.47
N THR A 32 -5.16 -3.90 -6.40
CA THR A 32 -4.14 -3.57 -7.39
C THR A 32 -3.52 -2.23 -7.02
N VAL A 33 -2.22 -2.24 -6.75
CA VAL A 33 -1.47 -1.09 -6.29
C VAL A 33 -0.43 -0.74 -7.34
N GLN A 34 -0.38 0.54 -7.69
CA GLN A 34 0.70 1.09 -8.46
C GLN A 34 1.73 1.70 -7.51
N SER A 35 2.97 1.26 -7.64
CA SER A 35 4.08 1.83 -6.90
C SER A 35 4.69 3.01 -7.68
N PRO A 36 5.36 3.97 -7.00
CA PRO A 36 5.95 5.14 -7.63
C PRO A 36 7.08 4.76 -8.60
N LYS A 37 7.20 5.46 -9.72
CA LYS A 37 8.18 5.13 -10.79
C LYS A 37 9.63 5.15 -10.30
N TYR A 38 9.96 6.10 -9.41
CA TYR A 38 11.27 6.25 -8.81
C TYR A 38 11.18 6.17 -7.28
N VAL A 39 12.07 5.40 -6.68
CA VAL A 39 12.29 5.46 -5.24
C VAL A 39 13.74 5.85 -5.01
N TYR A 40 13.96 7.00 -4.37
CA TYR A 40 15.30 7.45 -4.03
C TYR A 40 15.91 6.46 -3.02
N CYS A 41 16.87 5.67 -3.49
CA CYS A 41 17.71 4.84 -2.63
C CYS A 41 18.92 5.69 -2.22
N GLU A 42 19.10 5.91 -0.90
CA GLU A 42 20.38 6.38 -0.39
C GLU A 42 21.49 5.38 -0.76
N PRO A 43 22.78 5.79 -0.83
CA PRO A 43 23.86 5.05 -1.49
C PRO A 43 24.29 3.72 -0.83
N ILE A 44 23.51 3.23 0.12
CA ILE A 44 23.61 1.88 0.65
C ILE A 44 22.49 1.11 -0.02
N CYS A 45 22.79 0.18 -0.93
CA CYS A 45 21.80 -0.68 -1.60
C CYS A 45 21.05 -1.58 -0.59
N GLY A 46 20.19 -0.98 0.23
CA GLY A 46 19.11 -1.61 0.96
C GLY A 46 17.83 -1.06 0.36
N ALA A 47 16.93 -1.93 -0.10
CA ALA A 47 15.68 -1.47 -0.67
C ALA A 47 14.99 -0.47 0.28
N PRO A 48 14.21 0.46 -0.27
CA PRO A 48 13.19 1.13 0.51
C PRO A 48 12.24 0.03 0.99
N ILE A 49 12.48 -0.53 2.18
CA ILE A 49 11.61 -1.52 2.81
C ILE A 49 10.28 -0.82 3.05
N ALA A 50 9.39 -0.92 2.07
CA ALA A 50 8.06 -0.38 2.19
C ALA A 50 7.18 -1.47 2.79
N ILE A 51 7.00 -1.38 4.10
CA ILE A 51 5.98 -2.15 4.77
C ILE A 51 4.68 -1.36 4.73
N GLY A 52 3.55 -2.06 4.66
CA GLY A 52 2.27 -1.41 4.68
C GLY A 52 1.19 -2.23 5.34
N HIS A 53 0.12 -1.52 5.66
CA HIS A 53 -1.10 -2.12 6.17
C HIS A 53 -2.24 -1.65 5.30
N PHE A 54 -2.95 -2.62 4.75
CA PHE A 54 -4.26 -2.32 4.24
C PHE A 54 -5.19 -2.09 5.43
N THR A 55 -6.15 -1.20 5.26
CA THR A 55 -7.32 -1.09 6.11
C THR A 55 -8.55 -0.88 5.25
N PHE A 56 -9.73 -1.18 5.77
CA PHE A 56 -10.96 -0.67 5.20
C PHE A 56 -11.84 -0.04 6.25
N LYS A 57 -12.69 0.87 5.79
CA LYS A 57 -13.81 1.41 6.55
C LYS A 57 -15.02 1.53 5.63
N SER A 58 -16.14 0.99 6.03
CA SER A 58 -17.42 1.12 5.33
C SER A 58 -18.35 2.13 6.01
N ASP A 59 -19.36 2.58 5.26
CA ASP A 59 -20.40 3.49 5.76
C ASP A 59 -21.38 2.84 6.75
N ASP A 60 -21.54 1.51 6.70
CA ASP A 60 -22.29 0.72 7.67
C ASP A 60 -21.54 0.46 8.99
N GLY A 61 -20.37 1.07 9.16
CA GLY A 61 -19.61 1.06 10.41
C GLY A 61 -18.60 -0.07 10.55
N GLN A 62 -18.47 -0.95 9.55
CA GLN A 62 -17.44 -1.98 9.58
C GLN A 62 -16.05 -1.43 9.28
N SER A 63 -15.04 -2.02 9.91
CA SER A 63 -13.64 -1.68 9.62
C SER A 63 -12.71 -2.81 10.02
N GLU A 64 -11.62 -2.95 9.27
CA GLU A 64 -10.54 -3.87 9.63
C GLU A 64 -9.19 -3.32 9.21
N ARG A 65 -8.16 -3.73 9.95
CA ARG A 65 -6.77 -3.67 9.52
C ARG A 65 -6.34 -5.07 9.11
N PHE A 66 -6.01 -5.23 7.84
CA PHE A 66 -5.66 -6.54 7.33
C PHE A 66 -4.26 -6.93 7.78
N SER A 67 -4.14 -8.11 8.41
CA SER A 67 -2.96 -8.60 9.11
C SER A 67 -2.57 -7.81 10.36
N LYS A 68 -2.24 -8.53 11.44
CA LYS A 68 -1.69 -7.94 12.69
C LYS A 68 -0.34 -7.24 12.46
N TYR A 69 0.40 -7.64 11.43
CA TYR A 69 1.74 -7.16 11.14
C TYR A 69 1.79 -6.49 9.77
N ALA A 70 2.68 -5.50 9.65
CA ALA A 70 2.97 -4.86 8.39
C ALA A 70 3.50 -5.90 7.42
N ARG A 71 2.97 -5.91 6.21
CA ARG A 71 3.48 -6.77 5.14
C ARG A 71 4.23 -5.92 4.15
N PHE A 72 5.22 -6.50 3.50
CA PHE A 72 5.83 -5.86 2.35
C PHE A 72 4.73 -5.53 1.34
N VAL A 73 4.67 -4.27 0.96
CA VAL A 73 3.86 -3.80 -0.16
C VAL A 73 4.58 -4.36 -1.39
N LYS A 74 3.94 -5.32 -2.09
CA LYS A 74 4.55 -5.98 -3.27
C LYS A 74 5.08 -4.90 -4.24
N GLY A 75 6.10 -5.20 -5.02
CA GLY A 75 6.75 -4.17 -5.86
C GLY A 75 7.68 -3.21 -5.12
N LEU A 76 7.64 -3.10 -3.78
CA LEU A 76 8.59 -2.30 -2.99
C LEU A 76 9.48 -3.17 -2.07
N ASN A 77 9.71 -4.42 -2.46
CA ASN A 77 10.64 -5.35 -1.80
C ASN A 77 11.78 -5.73 -2.75
N ASP A 78 12.89 -6.27 -2.21
CA ASP A 78 14.12 -6.60 -2.96
C ASP A 78 13.87 -7.53 -4.16
N ASP A 79 12.84 -8.38 -4.09
CA ASP A 79 12.49 -9.30 -5.17
C ASP A 79 11.91 -8.60 -6.41
N ASN A 80 11.25 -7.44 -6.21
CA ASN A 80 10.47 -6.76 -7.26
C ASN A 80 10.94 -5.33 -7.54
N PHE A 81 11.95 -4.83 -6.83
CA PHE A 81 12.55 -3.52 -7.06
C PHE A 81 14.07 -3.60 -7.02
N ASP A 82 14.73 -3.14 -8.08
CA ASP A 82 16.17 -2.95 -8.11
C ASP A 82 16.52 -1.59 -7.50
N CYS A 83 17.06 -1.62 -6.28
CA CYS A 83 17.47 -0.42 -5.56
C CYS A 83 18.68 0.28 -6.19
N CYS A 84 19.58 -0.46 -6.83
CA CYS A 84 20.79 0.13 -7.41
C CYS A 84 20.50 0.69 -8.83
N ALA A 85 19.45 0.20 -9.51
CA ALA A 85 18.99 0.72 -10.81
C ALA A 85 17.72 1.60 -10.72
N SER A 86 17.17 1.82 -9.52
CA SER A 86 15.92 2.56 -9.28
C SER A 86 14.76 2.12 -10.20
N THR A 87 14.66 0.83 -10.50
CA THR A 87 13.70 0.29 -11.47
C THR A 87 12.96 -0.94 -10.93
N TYR A 88 11.74 -1.18 -11.40
CA TYR A 88 10.97 -2.36 -11.01
C TYR A 88 11.45 -3.62 -11.73
N LYS A 89 11.61 -4.70 -10.98
CA LYS A 89 11.80 -6.06 -11.48
C LYS A 89 10.44 -6.76 -11.51
N GLY A 90 9.64 -6.52 -12.55
CA GLY A 90 8.34 -7.19 -12.72
C GLY A 90 7.22 -6.27 -13.18
N GLN A 91 5.98 -6.67 -12.90
CA GLN A 91 4.77 -5.91 -13.27
C GLN A 91 4.47 -4.80 -12.24
N ASN A 92 4.25 -3.60 -12.75
CA ASN A 92 3.70 -2.46 -12.02
C ASN A 92 2.60 -1.84 -12.92
N PRO A 93 1.33 -1.74 -12.48
CA PRO A 93 0.83 -2.09 -11.14
C PRO A 93 0.84 -3.60 -10.87
N TYR A 94 0.77 -3.97 -9.59
CA TYR A 94 0.70 -5.36 -9.16
C TYR A 94 -0.57 -5.59 -8.32
N SER A 95 -1.05 -6.84 -8.32
CA SER A 95 -2.21 -7.23 -7.55
C SER A 95 -1.86 -8.17 -6.40
N MET A 96 -2.62 -8.08 -5.31
CA MET A 96 -2.52 -9.00 -4.19
C MET A 96 -3.88 -9.28 -3.57
N ILE A 97 -4.08 -10.53 -3.16
CA ILE A 97 -5.27 -10.95 -2.42
C ILE A 97 -5.06 -10.70 -0.94
N VAL A 98 -6.03 -10.06 -0.32
CA VAL A 98 -6.05 -9.72 1.10
C VAL A 98 -7.33 -10.28 1.70
N GLY A 99 -7.18 -11.10 2.74
CA GLY A 99 -8.31 -11.65 3.50
C GLY A 99 -8.65 -10.79 4.72
N PHE A 100 -9.92 -10.82 5.11
CA PHE A 100 -10.46 -10.19 6.32
C PHE A 100 -11.29 -11.15 7.16
N ASP A 101 -11.51 -10.78 8.42
CA ASP A 101 -12.39 -11.50 9.33
C ASP A 101 -13.85 -11.30 8.90
N GLU A 102 -14.60 -12.40 8.79
CA GLU A 102 -16.00 -12.39 8.37
C GLU A 102 -16.87 -11.48 9.25
N LYS A 103 -16.54 -11.34 10.53
CA LYS A 103 -17.31 -10.50 11.46
C LYS A 103 -17.25 -9.00 11.13
N ASN A 104 -16.20 -8.57 10.41
CA ASN A 104 -16.02 -7.19 9.99
C ASN A 104 -16.48 -6.97 8.55
N LYS A 105 -17.08 -7.98 7.90
CA LYS A 105 -17.47 -7.90 6.50
C LYS A 105 -18.47 -6.75 6.27
N PRO A 106 -18.17 -5.82 5.34
CA PRO A 106 -19.14 -4.81 4.93
C PRO A 106 -20.40 -5.44 4.32
N SER A 107 -21.55 -4.81 4.53
CA SER A 107 -22.81 -5.21 3.90
C SER A 107 -22.72 -5.09 2.39
N PHE A 108 -23.41 -5.95 1.65
CA PHE A 108 -23.48 -5.85 0.18
C PHE A 108 -24.02 -4.47 -0.24
N GLY A 109 -23.36 -3.81 -1.18
CA GLY A 109 -23.71 -2.46 -1.64
C GLY A 109 -23.23 -1.31 -0.76
N SER A 110 -22.57 -1.58 0.38
CA SER A 110 -21.97 -0.54 1.22
C SER A 110 -20.81 0.14 0.50
N ASN A 111 -20.64 1.45 0.74
CA ASN A 111 -19.45 2.15 0.27
C ASN A 111 -18.28 1.83 1.20
N VAL A 112 -17.16 1.42 0.62
CA VAL A 112 -15.97 1.03 1.34
C VAL A 112 -14.79 1.87 0.90
N THR A 113 -14.15 2.54 1.85
CA THR A 113 -12.84 3.15 1.65
C THR A 113 -11.78 2.13 2.02
N VAL A 114 -11.03 1.64 1.03
CA VAL A 114 -9.82 0.85 1.24
C VAL A 114 -8.64 1.82 1.32
N ALA A 115 -7.81 1.68 2.33
CA ALA A 115 -6.59 2.46 2.48
C ALA A 115 -5.38 1.56 2.59
N LEU A 116 -4.24 2.04 2.10
CA LEU A 116 -2.94 1.42 2.25
C LEU A 116 -2.00 2.45 2.88
N SER A 117 -1.62 2.23 4.13
CA SER A 117 -0.56 3.00 4.79
C SER A 117 0.78 2.38 4.45
N ILE A 118 1.64 3.13 3.78
CA ILE A 118 2.97 2.73 3.31
C ILE A 118 4.01 3.45 4.17
N TYR A 119 4.95 2.72 4.75
CA TYR A 119 6.05 3.26 5.55
C TYR A 119 7.38 2.98 4.86
N TYR A 120 8.21 4.00 4.64
CA TYR A 120 9.48 3.90 3.89
C TYR A 120 10.58 4.76 4.51
N ASN A 121 11.82 4.57 4.07
CA ASN A 121 13.03 5.22 4.62
C ASN A 121 13.05 5.16 6.16
N CYS A 122 12.89 3.95 6.68
CA CYS A 122 12.88 3.70 8.11
C CYS A 122 14.31 3.67 8.67
N TYR A 123 14.57 4.41 9.75
CA TYR A 123 15.85 4.41 10.45
C TYR A 123 15.65 4.49 11.96
N LEU A 124 16.62 3.97 12.71
CA LEU A 124 16.65 4.11 14.17
C LEU A 124 17.26 5.45 14.54
N GLN A 125 16.47 6.32 15.18
CA GLN A 125 16.94 7.57 15.74
C GLN A 125 16.72 7.56 17.25
N LYS A 126 17.82 7.58 18.01
CA LYS A 126 17.79 7.54 19.50
C LYS A 126 16.95 6.38 20.05
N GLY A 127 17.06 5.19 19.44
CA GLY A 127 16.31 3.99 19.84
C GLY A 127 14.84 3.96 19.41
N GLN A 128 14.35 4.98 18.71
CA GLN A 128 13.01 4.99 18.11
C GLN A 128 13.09 4.73 16.61
N LEU A 129 12.25 3.82 16.09
CA LEU A 129 12.08 3.66 14.66
C LEU A 129 11.32 4.88 14.10
N LYS A 130 11.95 5.59 13.16
CA LYS A 130 11.37 6.69 12.41
C LYS A 130 11.25 6.26 10.97
N CYS A 131 10.06 6.40 10.40
CA CYS A 131 9.79 6.13 8.99
C CYS A 131 9.10 7.34 8.39
N ARG A 132 9.31 7.58 7.09
CA ARG A 132 8.37 8.36 6.29
C ARG A 132 7.12 7.51 6.05
N SER A 133 5.97 8.14 5.88
CA SER A 133 4.73 7.43 5.60
C SER A 133 3.83 8.16 4.62
N CYS A 134 3.08 7.40 3.84
CA CYS A 134 2.02 7.90 2.96
C CYS A 134 0.81 6.97 3.01
N ASP A 135 -0.37 7.52 2.74
CA ASP A 135 -1.61 6.75 2.68
C ASP A 135 -2.20 6.85 1.27
N ALA A 136 -2.32 5.71 0.59
CA ALA A 136 -3.12 5.60 -0.62
C ALA A 136 -4.55 5.22 -0.22
N LYS A 137 -5.56 5.84 -0.86
CA LYS A 137 -6.98 5.53 -0.61
C LYS A 137 -7.70 5.23 -1.91
N TYR A 138 -8.65 4.31 -1.82
CA TYR A 138 -9.54 3.95 -2.91
C TYR A 138 -10.95 3.81 -2.39
N TYR A 139 -11.89 4.37 -3.15
CA TYR A 139 -13.31 4.28 -2.86
C TYR A 139 -13.91 3.20 -3.75
N SER A 140 -14.51 2.19 -3.11
CA SER A 140 -15.13 1.05 -3.78
C SER A 140 -16.52 0.81 -3.20
N THR A 141 -17.29 -0.03 -3.86
CA THR A 141 -18.55 -0.56 -3.33
C THR A 141 -18.39 -2.05 -3.09
N MET A 142 -18.86 -2.53 -1.94
CA MET A 142 -18.86 -3.95 -1.63
C MET A 142 -19.76 -4.69 -2.62
N THR A 143 -19.15 -5.58 -3.41
CA THR A 143 -19.80 -6.32 -4.50
C THR A 143 -19.35 -7.79 -4.49
N TRP A 144 -19.94 -8.64 -5.35
CA TRP A 144 -19.55 -10.04 -5.58
C TRP A 144 -19.18 -10.26 -7.03
#